data_AF-A0A9R0JH27-F1
#
_entry.id   AF-A0A9R0JH27-F1
#
_cell.length_a   1.000
_cell.length_b   1.000
_cell.length_c   1.000
_cell.angle_alpha   90.00
_cell.angle_beta   90.00
_cell.angle_gamma   90.00
#
_symmetry.space_group_name_H-M   'P 1'
#
loop_
_entity.id
_entity.type
_entity.pdbx_description
1 polymer ?
#
loop_
_entity_poly.entity_id
_entity_poly.type
_entity_poly.pdbx_seq_one_letter_code
_entity_poly.pdbx_strand_id
1 'polypeptide(L)'
;MKIILLSHNNNVDIIFSLDKIGNLVCFELGSGQRRSINIPKGVLFDDIVNLKGKVCAIDRFGKAYLINGCESSMMSTVISWPIPTGYNEGSERHKLLVESFGELYLIHRPYGDYFQVYNLDFEEKVWNKVDSFRDRILLVTFDNCFFVDSESLPGFGGNYIMFPKNRFPTYHSGWCYPDDLVFLKANKYLEIAVVYLHEGVFPGRVISSYPGLSDFFWPPPSWAKPGFPSFARILSGLYEKVKERAPRKLRYVSYLFACTSHGN
;
A
#
# COMPACT_ATOMS: atom_id res chain seq x y z
N MET A 1 -0.92 -6.27 7.05
CA MET A 1 -0.90 -7.49 6.23
C MET A 1 -1.52 -7.08 4.91
N LYS A 2 -0.81 -7.23 3.79
CA LYS A 2 -1.31 -6.89 2.46
C LYS A 2 -1.49 -8.17 1.66
N ILE A 3 -2.55 -8.24 0.88
CA ILE A 3 -2.90 -9.45 0.11
C ILE A 3 -3.10 -9.06 -1.35
N ILE A 4 -2.54 -9.88 -2.26
CA ILE A 4 -2.80 -9.80 -3.69
C ILE A 4 -3.35 -11.14 -4.16
N LEU A 5 -4.47 -11.09 -4.88
CA LEU A 5 -5.01 -12.24 -5.61
C LEU A 5 -4.60 -12.11 -7.08
N LEU A 6 -3.97 -13.15 -7.62
CA LEU A 6 -3.76 -13.30 -9.05
C LEU A 6 -4.56 -14.50 -9.55
N SER A 7 -5.49 -14.24 -10.46
CA SER A 7 -6.19 -15.28 -11.20
C SER A 7 -5.43 -15.59 -12.47
N HIS A 8 -5.10 -16.86 -12.70
CA HIS A 8 -4.61 -17.32 -13.99
C HIS A 8 -5.75 -17.99 -14.76
N ASN A 9 -5.72 -17.86 -16.10
CA ASN A 9 -6.71 -18.42 -17.02
C ASN A 9 -6.94 -19.95 -16.86
N ASN A 10 -6.09 -20.64 -16.10
CA ASN A 10 -6.15 -22.07 -15.82
C ASN A 10 -6.90 -22.43 -14.51
N ASN A 11 -7.80 -21.57 -14.01
CA ASN A 11 -8.61 -21.76 -12.78
C ASN A 11 -7.84 -21.81 -11.44
N VAL A 12 -6.51 -21.65 -11.43
CA VAL A 12 -5.75 -21.61 -10.19
C VAL A 12 -5.59 -20.16 -9.74
N ASP A 13 -6.36 -19.80 -8.72
CA ASP A 13 -6.25 -18.53 -8.03
C ASP A 13 -5.11 -18.60 -7.00
N ILE A 14 -4.14 -17.69 -7.11
CA ILE A 14 -2.98 -17.63 -6.23
C ILE A 14 -3.09 -16.39 -5.33
N ILE A 15 -2.85 -16.61 -4.04
CA ILE A 15 -2.84 -15.58 -3.02
C ILE A 15 -1.42 -15.32 -2.57
N PHE A 16 -0.99 -14.07 -2.66
CA PHE A 16 0.21 -13.56 -2.02
C PHE A 16 -0.20 -12.80 -0.77
N SER A 17 0.45 -13.09 0.36
CA SER A 17 0.25 -12.39 1.62
C SER A 17 1.59 -11.90 2.15
N LEU A 18 1.67 -10.59 2.38
CA LEU A 18 2.77 -9.92 3.05
C LEU A 18 2.38 -9.62 4.49
N ASP A 19 3.12 -10.15 5.46
CA ASP A 19 2.89 -9.87 6.86
C ASP A 19 3.47 -8.49 7.30
N LYS A 20 3.31 -8.14 8.57
CA LYS A 20 3.80 -6.84 9.10
C LYS A 20 5.32 -6.79 9.29
N ILE A 21 6.01 -7.93 9.30
CA ILE A 21 7.45 -8.03 9.51
C ILE A 21 8.19 -7.95 8.15
N GLY A 22 7.49 -8.33 7.08
CA GLY A 22 7.96 -8.31 5.70
C GLY A 22 8.12 -9.70 5.10
N ASN A 23 7.57 -10.74 5.72
CA ASN A 23 7.57 -12.08 5.16
C ASN A 23 6.50 -12.19 4.08
N LEU A 24 6.92 -12.63 2.91
CA LEU A 24 6.03 -12.90 1.80
C LEU A 24 5.77 -14.39 1.67
N VAL A 25 4.50 -14.76 1.62
CA VAL A 25 4.04 -16.13 1.43
C VAL A 25 3.04 -16.21 0.30
N CYS A 26 3.03 -17.35 -0.39
CA CYS A 26 2.15 -17.62 -1.51
C CYS A 26 1.40 -18.94 -1.26
N PHE A 27 0.09 -18.93 -1.50
CA PHE A 27 -0.77 -20.11 -1.39
C PHE A 27 -1.72 -20.18 -2.57
N GLU A 28 -2.09 -21.39 -2.94
CA GLU A 28 -3.20 -21.62 -3.86
C GLU A 28 -4.53 -21.53 -3.09
N LEU A 29 -5.48 -20.74 -3.59
CA LEU A 29 -6.76 -20.50 -2.91
C LEU A 29 -7.60 -21.79 -2.79
N GLY A 30 -7.63 -22.62 -3.85
CA GLY A 30 -8.36 -23.88 -3.88
C GLY A 30 -7.80 -24.89 -2.87
N SER A 31 -6.60 -25.40 -3.13
CA SER A 31 -5.95 -26.41 -2.29
C SER A 31 -5.50 -25.88 -0.91
N GLY A 32 -5.25 -24.58 -0.77
CA GLY A 32 -4.58 -24.01 0.41
C GLY A 32 -3.09 -24.37 0.49
N GLN A 33 -2.54 -25.05 -0.52
CA GLN A 33 -1.15 -25.49 -0.53
C GLN A 33 -0.23 -24.28 -0.67
N ARG A 34 0.80 -24.24 0.19
CA ARG A 34 1.85 -23.21 0.13
C ARG A 34 2.77 -23.49 -1.05
N ARG A 35 3.07 -22.45 -1.84
CA ARG A 35 4.10 -22.49 -2.87
C ARG A 35 5.41 -21.93 -2.34
N SER A 36 6.53 -22.47 -2.80
CA SER A 36 7.84 -21.92 -2.48
C SER A 36 8.09 -20.68 -3.35
N ILE A 37 8.65 -19.65 -2.72
CA ILE A 37 9.18 -18.48 -3.40
C ILE A 37 10.67 -18.45 -3.08
N ASN A 38 11.51 -18.46 -4.11
CA ASN A 38 12.95 -18.32 -3.95
C ASN A 38 13.26 -16.83 -3.71
N ILE A 39 13.25 -16.44 -2.44
CA ILE A 39 13.60 -15.09 -1.96
C ILE A 39 15.03 -15.13 -1.42
N PRO A 40 15.91 -14.17 -1.76
CA PRO A 40 17.25 -14.10 -1.20
C PRO A 40 17.22 -14.09 0.33
N LYS A 41 18.16 -14.82 0.96
CA LYS A 41 18.22 -14.96 2.42
C LYS A 41 18.35 -13.59 3.09
N GLY A 42 17.50 -13.34 4.09
CA GLY A 42 17.53 -12.11 4.90
C GLY A 42 16.76 -10.92 4.31
N VAL A 43 16.13 -11.08 3.14
CA VAL A 43 15.27 -10.03 2.56
C VAL A 43 13.93 -9.99 3.28
N LEU A 44 13.52 -8.79 3.67
CA LEU A 44 12.20 -8.46 4.20
C LEU A 44 11.58 -7.38 3.31
N PHE A 45 10.31 -7.57 2.96
CA PHE A 45 9.59 -6.66 2.07
C PHE A 45 8.75 -5.65 2.84
N ASP A 46 8.69 -4.42 2.34
CA ASP A 46 7.82 -3.39 2.90
C ASP A 46 6.43 -3.40 2.28
N ASP A 47 6.36 -3.67 0.97
CA ASP A 47 5.12 -3.62 0.22
C ASP A 47 5.14 -4.55 -1.01
N ILE A 48 3.94 -4.87 -1.49
CA ILE A 48 3.69 -5.63 -2.73
C ILE A 48 2.59 -4.96 -3.57
N VAL A 49 2.68 -5.00 -4.90
CA VAL A 49 1.60 -4.56 -5.82
C VAL A 49 1.43 -5.52 -6.98
N ASN A 50 0.24 -5.51 -7.59
CA ASN A 50 -0.01 -6.19 -8.85
C ASN A 50 0.50 -5.32 -9.98
N LEU A 51 1.54 -5.77 -10.68
CA LEU A 51 2.13 -5.13 -11.85
C LEU A 51 1.87 -5.99 -13.07
N LYS A 52 0.88 -5.59 -13.89
CA LYS A 52 0.51 -6.26 -15.15
C LYS A 52 0.29 -7.79 -14.97
N GLY A 53 -0.43 -8.18 -13.91
CA GLY A 53 -0.74 -9.57 -13.62
C GLY A 53 0.39 -10.36 -12.93
N LYS A 54 1.43 -9.67 -12.48
CA LYS A 54 2.57 -10.24 -11.72
C LYS A 54 2.69 -9.54 -10.38
N VAL A 55 3.31 -10.16 -9.39
CA VAL A 55 3.56 -9.49 -8.10
C VAL A 55 4.90 -8.77 -8.16
N CYS A 56 4.89 -7.48 -7.91
CA CYS A 56 6.10 -6.72 -7.59
C CYS A 56 6.19 -6.52 -6.08
N ALA A 57 7.38 -6.69 -5.51
CA ALA A 57 7.69 -6.47 -4.11
C ALA A 57 8.87 -5.49 -3.98
N ILE A 58 8.89 -4.67 -2.93
CA ILE A 58 10.06 -3.87 -2.57
C ILE A 58 10.59 -4.24 -1.20
N ASP A 59 11.90 -4.32 -1.08
CA ASP A 59 12.54 -4.49 0.22
C ASP A 59 12.74 -3.16 0.96
N ARG A 60 13.24 -3.27 2.19
CA ARG A 60 13.50 -2.15 3.10
C ARG A 60 14.47 -1.11 2.55
N PHE A 61 15.25 -1.44 1.52
CA PHE A 61 16.20 -0.54 0.85
C PHE A 61 15.60 0.10 -0.41
N GLY A 62 14.35 -0.24 -0.75
CA GLY A 62 13.70 0.18 -1.98
C GLY A 62 14.16 -0.62 -3.21
N LYS A 63 14.82 -1.76 -3.03
CA LYS A 63 15.15 -2.65 -4.15
C LYS A 63 13.89 -3.39 -4.58
N ALA A 64 13.59 -3.38 -5.88
CA ALA A 64 12.38 -4.01 -6.41
C ALA A 64 12.64 -5.40 -6.96
N TYR A 65 11.67 -6.29 -6.72
CA TYR A 65 11.66 -7.67 -7.14
C TYR A 65 10.37 -7.96 -7.88
N LEU A 66 10.47 -8.59 -9.05
CA LEU A 66 9.34 -9.18 -9.73
C LEU A 66 9.25 -10.65 -9.35
N ILE A 67 8.12 -11.06 -8.82
CA ILE A 67 7.84 -12.44 -8.45
C ILE A 67 7.05 -13.06 -9.58
N ASN A 68 7.70 -13.98 -10.27
CA ASN A 68 7.18 -14.71 -11.40
C ASN A 68 7.54 -16.19 -11.25
N GLY A 69 6.93 -17.08 -12.03
CA GLY A 69 7.27 -18.50 -11.97
C GLY A 69 6.21 -19.40 -12.56
N CYS A 70 6.55 -20.69 -12.62
CA CYS A 70 5.66 -21.76 -13.09
C CYS A 70 4.89 -22.38 -11.91
N GLU A 71 4.04 -23.36 -12.19
CA GLU A 71 3.11 -23.95 -11.23
C GLU A 71 3.77 -24.49 -9.94
N SER A 72 5.03 -24.92 -10.00
CA SER A 72 5.73 -25.58 -8.88
C SER A 72 6.66 -24.68 -8.06
N SER A 73 7.18 -23.58 -8.61
CA SER A 73 8.09 -22.68 -7.89
C SER A 73 8.07 -21.26 -8.45
N MET A 74 8.17 -20.28 -7.53
CA MET A 74 8.26 -18.87 -7.89
C MET A 74 9.67 -18.34 -7.66
N MET A 75 10.16 -17.54 -8.59
CA MET A 75 11.44 -16.85 -8.53
C MET A 75 11.23 -15.36 -8.34
N SER A 76 12.04 -14.75 -7.48
CA SER A 76 12.16 -13.30 -7.43
C SER A 76 13.29 -12.84 -8.36
N THR A 77 12.97 -12.03 -9.37
CA THR A 77 13.97 -11.36 -10.22
C THR A 77 14.13 -9.92 -9.78
N VAL A 78 15.36 -9.45 -9.63
CA VAL A 78 15.63 -8.03 -9.32
C VAL A 78 15.32 -7.18 -10.55
N ILE A 79 14.47 -6.17 -10.39
CA ILE A 79 14.07 -5.24 -11.46
C ILE A 79 14.47 -3.80 -11.18
N SER A 80 14.97 -3.49 -9.98
CA SER A 80 15.55 -2.19 -9.65
C SER A 80 16.59 -2.34 -8.55
N TRP A 81 17.59 -1.47 -8.55
CA TRP A 81 18.50 -1.29 -7.42
C TRP A 81 17.85 -0.45 -6.29
N PRO A 82 18.44 -0.42 -5.08
CA PRO A 82 17.98 0.46 -4.01
C PRO A 82 17.80 1.92 -4.46
N ILE A 83 16.90 2.63 -3.81
CA ILE A 83 16.77 4.08 -4.03
C ILE A 83 18.07 4.78 -3.65
N PRO A 84 18.48 5.84 -4.36
CA PRO A 84 19.68 6.62 -4.03
C PRO A 84 19.40 7.48 -2.79
N THR A 85 19.46 6.88 -1.61
CA THR A 85 19.44 7.58 -0.32
C THR A 85 20.87 7.83 0.14
N GLY A 86 21.19 9.08 0.46
CA GLY A 86 22.50 9.43 1.02
C GLY A 86 22.76 8.67 2.32
N TYR A 87 23.89 7.97 2.36
CA TYR A 87 24.49 7.22 3.48
C TYR A 87 23.69 6.04 4.07
N ASN A 88 24.22 4.83 3.82
CA ASN A 88 24.29 3.60 4.64
C ASN A 88 23.07 3.00 5.35
N GLU A 89 21.90 3.62 5.34
CA GLU A 89 20.72 3.08 6.01
C GLU A 89 19.58 3.12 5.00
N GLY A 90 19.10 1.94 4.58
CA GLY A 90 17.77 1.87 4.01
C GLY A 90 16.87 2.58 5.01
N SER A 91 16.30 3.72 4.59
CA SER A 91 15.58 4.62 5.48
C SER A 91 14.77 3.81 6.49
N GLU A 92 14.90 4.16 7.77
CA GLU A 92 14.30 3.43 8.90
C GLU A 92 12.79 3.24 8.76
N ARG A 93 12.14 3.82 7.74
CA ARG A 93 10.70 3.77 7.50
C ARG A 93 10.34 2.89 6.31
N HIS A 94 9.21 2.21 6.47
CA HIS A 94 8.56 1.46 5.42
C HIS A 94 8.36 2.31 4.16
N LYS A 95 8.57 1.69 3.02
CA LYS A 95 8.29 2.25 1.69
C LYS A 95 7.00 1.64 1.15
N LEU A 96 6.31 2.36 0.29
CA LEU A 96 5.07 1.88 -0.35
C LEU A 96 5.24 1.85 -1.87
N LEU A 97 4.52 0.96 -2.52
CA LEU A 97 4.43 0.86 -3.97
C LEU A 97 3.08 1.35 -4.47
N VAL A 98 3.10 1.95 -5.66
CA VAL A 98 1.92 2.26 -6.45
C VAL A 98 2.16 1.73 -7.85
N GLU A 99 1.22 0.93 -8.36
CA GLU A 99 1.13 0.68 -9.80
C GLU A 99 0.08 1.63 -10.39
N SER A 100 0.39 2.23 -11.53
CA SER A 100 -0.53 3.11 -12.24
C SER A 100 -0.24 3.07 -13.73
N PHE A 101 -1.21 2.62 -14.53
CA PHE A 101 -1.12 2.53 -15.99
C PHE A 101 0.13 1.79 -16.50
N GLY A 102 0.55 0.76 -15.77
CA GLY A 102 1.71 -0.05 -16.11
C GLY A 102 3.06 0.54 -15.70
N GLU A 103 3.07 1.71 -15.08
CA GLU A 103 4.22 2.31 -14.42
C GLU A 103 4.25 1.92 -12.93
N LEU A 104 5.45 1.92 -12.36
CA LEU A 104 5.66 1.59 -10.95
C LEU A 104 6.29 2.77 -10.23
N TYR A 105 5.66 3.19 -9.13
CA TYR A 105 6.15 4.26 -8.28
C TYR A 105 6.47 3.74 -6.88
N LEU A 106 7.52 4.29 -6.28
CA LEU A 106 7.91 4.06 -4.89
C LEU A 106 7.69 5.34 -4.11
N ILE A 107 6.96 5.23 -2.99
CA ILE A 107 6.71 6.33 -2.06
C ILE A 107 7.59 6.12 -0.83
N HIS A 108 8.37 7.14 -0.53
CA HIS A 108 9.27 7.15 0.60
C HIS A 108 9.06 8.45 1.40
N ARG A 109 8.91 8.31 2.71
CA ARG A 109 8.84 9.46 3.63
C ARG A 109 9.94 9.32 4.67
N PRO A 110 11.12 9.95 4.48
CA PRO A 110 12.19 9.97 5.48
C PRO A 110 11.80 10.81 6.71
N TYR A 111 12.66 10.84 7.74
CA TYR A 111 12.50 11.78 8.85
C TYR A 111 12.67 13.23 8.36
N GLY A 112 11.90 14.14 8.95
CA GLY A 112 12.09 15.57 8.81
C GLY A 112 11.48 16.18 7.53
N ASP A 113 11.74 15.62 6.35
CA ASP A 113 11.72 16.47 5.17
C ASP A 113 11.16 15.77 3.92
N TYR A 114 9.93 16.17 3.58
CA TYR A 114 9.22 15.95 2.31
C TYR A 114 8.92 14.49 1.95
N PHE A 115 7.89 14.30 1.13
CA PHE A 115 7.72 13.03 0.45
C PHE A 115 8.74 12.94 -0.68
N GLN A 116 9.34 11.76 -0.81
CA GLN A 116 10.15 11.39 -1.96
C GLN A 116 9.38 10.35 -2.74
N VAL A 117 9.01 10.68 -3.97
CA VAL A 117 8.37 9.72 -4.88
C VAL A 117 9.31 9.46 -6.03
N TYR A 118 9.45 8.19 -6.39
CA TYR A 118 10.29 7.72 -7.46
C TYR A 118 9.45 6.92 -8.46
N ASN A 119 9.81 6.99 -9.74
CA ASN A 119 9.28 6.16 -10.81
C ASN A 119 10.37 5.20 -11.27
N LEU A 120 10.01 3.94 -11.52
CA LEU A 120 10.96 2.92 -11.99
C LEU A 120 11.16 3.03 -13.49
N ASP A 121 12.41 3.28 -13.89
CA ASP A 121 12.87 2.97 -15.24
C ASP A 121 13.14 1.46 -15.34
N PHE A 122 12.31 0.75 -16.09
CA PHE A 122 12.45 -0.70 -16.24
C PHE A 122 13.64 -1.11 -17.12
N GLU A 123 14.08 -0.24 -18.03
CA GLU A 123 15.19 -0.53 -18.93
C GLU A 123 16.52 -0.36 -18.19
N GLU A 124 16.69 0.78 -17.52
CA GLU A 124 17.88 1.12 -16.76
C GLU A 124 17.91 0.50 -15.35
N LYS A 125 16.76 0.01 -14.87
CA LYS A 125 16.58 -0.61 -13.53
C LYS A 125 16.97 0.34 -12.40
N VAL A 126 16.60 1.61 -12.56
CA VAL A 126 16.88 2.69 -11.60
C VAL A 126 15.61 3.44 -11.22
N TRP A 127 15.63 4.00 -10.01
CA TRP A 127 14.57 4.84 -9.49
C TRP A 127 14.84 6.32 -9.81
N ASN A 128 14.00 6.90 -10.67
CA ASN A 128 14.05 8.32 -11.02
C ASN A 128 13.14 9.11 -10.10
N LYS A 129 13.67 10.16 -9.45
CA LYS A 129 12.86 11.02 -8.58
C LYS A 129 11.79 11.75 -9.41
N VAL A 130 10.57 11.76 -8.92
CA VAL A 130 9.42 12.41 -9.56
C VAL A 130 9.29 13.83 -9.03
N ASP A 131 9.30 14.79 -9.95
CA ASP A 131 9.09 16.21 -9.63
C ASP A 131 7.63 16.64 -9.77
N SER A 132 6.78 15.84 -10.43
CA SER A 132 5.35 16.15 -10.53
C SER A 132 4.52 14.93 -10.91
N PHE A 133 3.33 14.82 -10.32
CA PHE A 133 2.24 13.95 -10.73
C PHE A 133 1.33 14.58 -11.77
N ARG A 134 1.66 15.79 -12.25
CA ARG A 134 0.86 16.65 -13.11
C ARG A 134 -0.45 17.06 -12.44
N ASP A 135 -1.56 16.57 -12.97
CA ASP A 135 -2.94 16.75 -12.55
C ASP A 135 -3.43 15.62 -11.63
N ARG A 136 -2.57 14.69 -11.21
CA ARG A 136 -2.94 13.57 -10.33
C ARG A 136 -2.65 13.85 -8.86
N ILE A 137 -3.46 13.23 -8.01
CA ILE A 137 -3.36 13.21 -6.55
C ILE A 137 -3.01 11.78 -6.13
N LEU A 138 -2.05 11.64 -5.22
CA LEU A 138 -1.67 10.35 -4.65
C LEU A 138 -2.46 10.09 -3.37
N LEU A 139 -3.29 9.05 -3.39
CA LEU A 139 -4.02 8.57 -2.21
C LEU A 139 -3.30 7.38 -1.59
N VAL A 140 -2.85 7.55 -0.36
CA VAL A 140 -2.29 6.47 0.47
C VAL A 140 -3.39 5.99 1.41
N THR A 141 -3.64 4.68 1.43
CA THR A 141 -4.60 4.04 2.33
C THR A 141 -3.89 3.02 3.23
N PHE A 142 -4.63 2.37 4.13
CA PHE A 142 -4.09 1.31 5.00
C PHE A 142 -3.61 0.08 4.24
N ASP A 143 -4.23 -0.21 3.10
CA ASP A 143 -3.98 -1.45 2.36
C ASP A 143 -3.32 -1.21 1.00
N ASN A 144 -3.47 -0.03 0.40
CA ASN A 144 -2.91 0.26 -0.91
C ASN A 144 -2.66 1.75 -1.17
N CYS A 145 -1.99 2.05 -2.27
CA CYS A 145 -1.80 3.40 -2.78
C CYS A 145 -2.25 3.47 -4.24
N PHE A 146 -2.86 4.59 -4.65
CA PHE A 146 -3.29 4.79 -6.03
C PHE A 146 -3.33 6.28 -6.39
N PHE A 147 -3.17 6.56 -7.68
CA PHE A 147 -3.37 7.90 -8.22
C PHE A 147 -4.83 8.09 -8.60
N VAL A 148 -5.33 9.30 -8.39
CA VAL A 148 -6.63 9.78 -8.91
C VAL A 148 -6.42 11.10 -9.64
N ASP A 149 -7.25 11.37 -10.64
CA ASP A 149 -7.22 12.65 -11.32
C ASP A 149 -7.76 13.75 -10.40
N SER A 150 -7.13 14.92 -10.38
CA SER A 150 -7.52 16.04 -9.51
C SER A 150 -8.93 16.54 -9.79
N GLU A 151 -9.41 16.39 -11.03
CA GLU A 151 -10.80 16.66 -11.40
C GLU A 151 -11.81 15.81 -10.63
N SER A 152 -11.39 14.62 -10.17
CA SER A 152 -12.22 13.74 -9.33
C SER A 152 -12.36 14.24 -7.89
N LEU A 153 -11.55 15.21 -7.46
CA LEU A 153 -11.57 15.82 -6.13
C LEU A 153 -11.62 17.35 -6.26
N PRO A 154 -12.82 17.92 -6.53
CA PRO A 154 -13.02 19.36 -6.64
C PRO A 154 -12.40 20.12 -5.47
N GLY A 155 -11.61 21.15 -5.78
CA GLY A 155 -10.90 21.96 -4.78
C GLY A 155 -9.44 21.52 -4.55
N PHE A 156 -9.00 20.43 -5.16
CA PHE A 156 -7.60 20.04 -5.23
C PHE A 156 -7.02 20.23 -6.62
N GLY A 157 -5.77 20.68 -6.68
CA GLY A 157 -4.93 20.55 -7.88
C GLY A 157 -4.27 19.17 -7.95
N GLY A 158 -3.36 18.99 -8.90
CA GLY A 158 -2.47 17.84 -8.87
C GLY A 158 -1.31 18.00 -7.86
N ASN A 159 -0.47 16.97 -7.76
CA ASN A 159 0.70 16.90 -6.87
C ASN A 159 0.40 16.82 -5.37
N TYR A 160 -0.87 16.66 -4.97
CA TYR A 160 -1.20 16.39 -3.57
C TYR A 160 -0.99 14.93 -3.20
N ILE A 161 -0.63 14.71 -1.95
CA ILE A 161 -0.50 13.42 -1.29
C ILE A 161 -1.41 13.43 -0.08
N MET A 162 -2.34 12.48 -0.03
CA MET A 162 -3.22 12.28 1.12
C MET A 162 -2.83 10.98 1.80
N PHE A 163 -2.55 11.01 3.10
CA PHE A 163 -2.12 9.82 3.82
C PHE A 163 -2.65 9.77 5.26
N PRO A 164 -3.08 8.59 5.75
CA PRO A 164 -3.47 8.45 7.13
C PRO A 164 -2.28 8.34 8.08
N LYS A 165 -2.55 8.52 9.37
CA LYS A 165 -1.59 8.31 10.44
C LYS A 165 -1.02 6.88 10.41
N ASN A 166 0.27 6.74 10.74
CA ASN A 166 1.00 5.48 10.91
C ASN A 166 1.16 4.64 9.63
N ARG A 167 1.19 5.27 8.45
CA ARG A 167 1.39 4.56 7.18
C ARG A 167 2.82 4.26 6.80
N PHE A 168 3.76 5.01 7.35
CA PHE A 168 5.19 4.83 7.11
C PHE A 168 5.87 4.49 8.45
N PRO A 169 5.55 3.36 9.11
CA PRO A 169 6.15 3.03 10.41
C PRO A 169 7.66 2.85 10.30
N THR A 170 8.36 3.08 11.40
CA THR A 170 9.79 2.78 11.52
C THR A 170 10.00 1.28 11.76
N TYR A 171 11.11 0.70 11.28
CA TYR A 171 11.46 -0.70 11.53
C TYR A 171 11.86 -0.95 12.97
N HIS A 172 12.40 0.08 13.64
CA HIS A 172 12.81 0.06 15.03
C HIS A 172 11.81 0.86 15.87
N SER A 173 11.39 0.28 17.00
CA SER A 173 10.55 0.94 17.98
C SER A 173 11.36 1.95 18.78
N GLY A 174 11.64 3.11 18.19
CA GLY A 174 12.28 4.26 18.82
C GLY A 174 11.26 5.35 19.20
N TRP A 175 11.65 6.21 20.15
CA TRP A 175 10.84 7.21 20.86
C TRP A 175 10.24 8.36 20.03
N CYS A 176 10.36 8.32 18.71
CA CYS A 176 9.82 9.36 17.84
C CYS A 176 8.78 8.74 16.92
N TYR A 177 7.52 9.15 17.08
CA TYR A 177 6.47 8.95 16.10
C TYR A 177 6.32 10.27 15.34
N PRO A 178 6.98 10.47 14.18
CA PRO A 178 6.87 11.73 13.43
C PRO A 178 5.44 12.09 13.06
N ASP A 179 4.56 11.09 13.03
CA ASP A 179 3.14 11.25 12.78
C ASP A 179 2.42 11.90 13.97
N ASP A 180 2.87 11.72 15.22
CA ASP A 180 2.19 12.31 16.39
C ASP A 180 2.23 13.85 16.35
N LEU A 181 3.31 14.46 15.85
CA LEU A 181 3.39 15.91 15.66
C LEU A 181 2.49 16.39 14.50
N VAL A 182 2.44 15.64 13.40
CA VAL A 182 1.62 15.98 12.23
C VAL A 182 0.14 15.93 12.57
N PHE A 183 -0.27 14.91 13.32
CA PHE A 183 -1.66 14.62 13.68
C PHE A 183 -2.06 15.12 15.07
N LEU A 184 -1.25 15.95 15.75
CA LEU A 184 -1.49 16.41 17.12
C LEU A 184 -2.89 17.04 17.34
N LYS A 185 -3.44 17.69 16.31
CA LYS A 185 -4.75 18.36 16.33
C LYS A 185 -5.83 17.61 15.54
N ALA A 186 -5.54 16.40 15.06
CA ALA A 186 -6.49 15.63 14.28
C ALA A 186 -7.67 15.19 15.17
N ASN A 187 -8.88 15.23 14.62
CA ASN A 187 -10.01 14.53 15.22
C ASN A 187 -9.74 13.03 15.14
N LYS A 188 -10.00 12.27 16.23
CA LYS A 188 -9.81 10.80 16.31
C LYS A 188 -10.49 10.04 15.17
N TYR A 189 -11.51 10.61 14.54
CA TYR A 189 -12.25 9.99 13.43
C TYR A 189 -11.67 10.29 12.04
N LEU A 190 -10.79 11.28 11.90
CA LEU A 190 -10.25 11.75 10.61
C LEU A 190 -8.76 12.11 10.73
N GLU A 191 -7.93 11.08 10.95
CA GLU A 191 -6.48 11.18 10.95
C GLU A 191 -5.89 11.02 9.54
N ILE A 192 -6.30 11.89 8.61
CA ILE A 192 -5.73 11.98 7.24
C ILE A 192 -5.04 13.33 7.08
N ALA A 193 -3.80 13.33 6.61
CA ALA A 193 -3.03 14.53 6.31
C ALA A 193 -2.99 14.76 4.80
N VAL A 194 -2.89 16.04 4.42
CA VAL A 194 -2.81 16.51 3.03
C VAL A 194 -1.52 17.31 2.89
N VAL A 195 -0.67 16.89 1.96
CA VAL A 195 0.64 17.51 1.72
C VAL A 195 0.85 17.67 0.22
N TYR A 196 1.45 18.77 -0.20
CA TYR A 196 1.90 18.94 -1.58
C TYR A 196 3.29 18.30 -1.75
N LEU A 197 3.57 17.61 -2.87
CA LEU A 197 4.78 16.79 -3.07
C LEU A 197 6.10 17.44 -2.61
N HIS A 198 6.27 18.74 -2.89
CA HIS A 198 7.48 19.52 -2.56
C HIS A 198 7.36 20.36 -1.29
N GLU A 199 6.28 20.19 -0.53
CA GLU A 199 6.09 20.86 0.75
C GLU A 199 6.42 19.92 1.92
N GLY A 200 6.97 20.50 2.99
CA GLY A 200 7.28 19.78 4.19
C GLY A 200 6.00 19.27 4.85
N VAL A 201 6.12 18.19 5.62
CA VAL A 201 4.99 17.67 6.40
C VAL A 201 4.91 18.46 7.70
N PHE A 202 4.14 19.56 7.70
CA PHE A 202 3.98 20.43 8.87
C PHE A 202 2.76 20.05 9.74
N PRO A 203 2.82 20.29 11.07
CA PRO A 203 1.68 20.10 11.96
C PRO A 203 0.41 20.84 11.50
N GLY A 204 -0.75 20.20 11.60
CA GLY A 204 -2.05 20.84 11.39
C GLY A 204 -2.59 20.80 9.96
N ARG A 205 -1.84 20.29 8.98
CA ARG A 205 -2.33 19.99 7.62
C ARG A 205 -3.12 18.67 7.57
N VAL A 206 -4.11 18.55 8.44
CA VAL A 206 -5.02 17.41 8.52
C VAL A 206 -6.34 17.74 7.84
N ILE A 207 -7.00 16.75 7.26
CA ILE A 207 -8.26 16.90 6.53
C ILE A 207 -9.34 17.58 7.39
N SER A 208 -9.34 17.31 8.69
CA SER A 208 -10.27 17.91 9.66
C SER A 208 -10.08 19.41 9.85
N SER A 209 -8.95 19.97 9.40
CA SER A 209 -8.72 21.43 9.35
C SER A 209 -9.39 22.10 8.14
N TYR A 210 -9.92 21.34 7.17
CA TYR A 210 -10.52 21.85 5.94
C TYR A 210 -12.04 21.54 5.89
N PRO A 211 -12.92 22.52 6.15
CA PRO A 211 -14.36 22.33 6.07
C PRO A 211 -14.81 21.83 4.69
N GLY A 212 -15.71 20.86 4.65
CA GLY A 212 -16.27 20.27 3.42
C GLY A 212 -15.43 19.15 2.79
N LEU A 213 -14.19 18.96 3.24
CA LEU A 213 -13.30 17.95 2.66
C LEU A 213 -13.66 16.52 3.09
N SER A 214 -14.24 16.37 4.28
CA SER A 214 -14.84 15.12 4.77
C SER A 214 -15.95 14.60 3.86
N ASP A 215 -16.67 15.50 3.20
CA ASP A 215 -17.90 15.18 2.47
C ASP A 215 -17.57 14.52 1.12
N PHE A 216 -16.34 14.66 0.62
CA PHE A 216 -15.87 13.92 -0.56
C PHE A 216 -15.60 12.44 -0.28
N PHE A 217 -15.32 12.09 0.97
CA PHE A 217 -15.06 10.73 1.40
C PHE A 217 -16.30 10.06 2.00
N TRP A 218 -17.36 10.84 2.27
CA TRP A 218 -18.57 10.34 2.90
C TRP A 218 -19.85 10.96 2.30
N PRO A 219 -20.76 10.15 1.71
CA PRO A 219 -20.69 8.69 1.58
C PRO A 219 -19.53 8.25 0.67
N PRO A 220 -19.05 6.99 0.76
CA PRO A 220 -17.94 6.53 -0.05
C PRO A 220 -18.20 6.77 -1.54
N PRO A 221 -17.28 7.45 -2.25
CA PRO A 221 -17.48 7.80 -3.65
C PRO A 221 -17.59 6.55 -4.53
N SER A 222 -18.22 6.67 -5.70
CA SER A 222 -18.51 5.53 -6.58
C SER A 222 -17.28 4.72 -6.99
N TRP A 223 -16.12 5.35 -7.13
CA TRP A 223 -14.84 4.70 -7.41
C TRP A 223 -14.31 3.84 -6.23
N ALA A 224 -14.78 4.09 -5.01
CA ALA A 224 -14.43 3.32 -3.81
C ALA A 224 -15.37 2.13 -3.55
N LYS A 225 -16.45 1.97 -4.36
CA LYS A 225 -17.41 0.88 -4.18
C LYS A 225 -16.80 -0.44 -4.68
N PRO A 226 -16.83 -1.52 -3.88
CA PRO A 226 -16.31 -2.81 -4.29
C PRO A 226 -17.22 -3.43 -5.37
N GLY A 227 -16.84 -3.28 -6.64
CA GLY A 227 -17.55 -3.81 -7.80
C GLY A 227 -16.90 -5.05 -8.44
N PHE A 228 -16.00 -5.76 -7.75
CA PHE A 228 -15.26 -6.88 -8.35
C PHE A 228 -15.78 -8.25 -7.89
N PRO A 229 -16.16 -9.17 -8.81
CA PRO A 229 -16.59 -10.54 -8.51
C PRO A 229 -15.58 -11.37 -7.72
N SER A 230 -14.30 -11.02 -7.77
CA SER A 230 -13.21 -11.70 -7.05
C SER A 230 -13.29 -11.50 -5.53
N PHE A 231 -13.79 -10.35 -5.05
CA PHE A 231 -13.88 -10.05 -3.62
C PHE A 231 -14.92 -10.91 -2.90
N ALA A 232 -16.05 -11.18 -3.56
CA ALA A 232 -17.08 -12.07 -3.04
C ALA A 232 -16.60 -13.53 -2.95
N ARG A 233 -15.82 -14.00 -3.94
CA ARG A 233 -15.21 -15.35 -3.94
C ARG A 233 -14.12 -15.51 -2.88
N ILE A 234 -13.34 -14.45 -2.61
CA ILE A 234 -12.34 -14.43 -1.54
C ILE A 234 -13.03 -14.56 -0.17
N LEU A 235 -14.09 -13.79 0.07
CA LEU A 235 -14.82 -13.85 1.35
C LEU A 235 -15.50 -15.20 1.55
N SER A 236 -16.12 -15.79 0.51
CA SER A 236 -16.71 -17.13 0.62
C SER A 236 -15.66 -18.22 0.88
N GLY A 237 -14.51 -18.16 0.20
CA GLY A 237 -13.43 -19.14 0.37
C GLY A 237 -12.72 -19.05 1.72
N LEU A 238 -12.52 -17.83 2.24
CA LEU A 238 -11.97 -17.60 3.58
C LEU A 238 -12.98 -17.97 4.68
N TYR A 239 -14.27 -17.67 4.47
CA TYR A 239 -15.32 -17.96 5.44
C TYR A 239 -15.49 -19.47 5.67
N GLU A 240 -15.55 -20.28 4.61
CA GLU A 240 -15.67 -21.74 4.75
C GLU A 240 -14.43 -22.38 5.41
N LYS A 241 -13.22 -21.95 5.06
CA LYS A 241 -11.98 -22.48 5.67
C LYS A 241 -11.77 -22.07 7.14
N VAL A 242 -12.23 -20.89 7.55
CA VAL A 242 -12.12 -20.45 8.95
C VAL A 242 -13.18 -21.12 9.83
N LYS A 243 -14.37 -21.40 9.30
CA LYS A 243 -15.45 -22.14 9.96
C LYS A 243 -15.04 -23.57 10.35
N GLU A 244 -14.21 -24.22 9.52
CA GLU A 244 -13.71 -25.58 9.77
C GLU A 244 -12.59 -25.65 10.83
N ARG A 245 -11.85 -24.57 11.09
CA ARG A 245 -10.62 -24.64 11.91
C ARG A 245 -10.71 -23.98 13.30
N ALA A 246 -11.67 -23.11 13.57
CA ALA A 246 -11.88 -22.58 14.92
C ALA A 246 -13.25 -21.91 15.07
N PRO A 247 -14.24 -22.51 15.77
CA PRO A 247 -15.57 -21.89 15.95
C PRO A 247 -15.58 -20.65 16.86
N ARG A 248 -14.43 -20.23 17.43
CA ARG A 248 -14.34 -19.09 18.35
C ARG A 248 -13.05 -18.30 18.15
N LYS A 249 -12.94 -17.54 17.06
CA LYS A 249 -12.14 -16.30 16.92
C LYS A 249 -12.21 -15.79 15.47
N LEU A 250 -13.32 -15.14 15.13
CA LEU A 250 -13.44 -14.32 13.92
C LEU A 250 -13.71 -12.87 14.37
N ARG A 251 -12.62 -12.14 14.62
CA ARG A 251 -12.60 -10.68 14.54
C ARG A 251 -11.37 -10.36 13.68
N TYR A 252 -11.50 -9.39 12.78
CA TYR A 252 -10.50 -8.94 11.79
C TYR A 252 -10.53 -9.65 10.43
N VAL A 253 -11.57 -9.34 9.65
CA VAL A 253 -11.51 -9.29 8.19
C VAL A 253 -12.21 -7.99 7.79
N SER A 254 -11.52 -7.13 7.03
CA SER A 254 -12.00 -5.88 6.41
C SER A 254 -12.33 -4.70 7.35
N TYR A 255 -11.40 -3.75 7.51
CA TYR A 255 -11.71 -2.38 7.94
C TYR A 255 -11.24 -1.39 6.87
N LEU A 256 -12.07 -1.22 5.85
CA LEU A 256 -12.22 0.05 5.15
C LEU A 256 -13.73 0.29 5.08
N PHE A 257 -14.16 1.31 5.84
CA PHE A 257 -15.54 1.71 6.14
C PHE A 257 -16.36 0.76 7.04
N ALA A 258 -15.98 0.69 8.32
CA ALA A 258 -16.91 0.33 9.39
C ALA A 258 -16.83 1.39 10.51
N CYS A 259 -17.35 2.59 10.23
CA CYS A 259 -18.00 3.38 11.26
C CYS A 259 -19.45 2.91 11.29
N THR A 260 -19.80 2.10 12.28
CA THR A 260 -21.17 1.66 12.52
C THR A 260 -22.08 2.87 12.67
N SER A 261 -22.98 3.04 11.70
CA SER A 261 -24.22 3.78 11.93
C SER A 261 -24.95 3.13 13.09
N HIS A 262 -25.15 3.87 14.18
CA HIS A 262 -26.33 3.67 15.01
C HIS A 262 -27.17 4.92 14.82
N GLY A 263 -28.20 4.79 14.00
CA GLY A 263 -29.35 5.67 14.07
C GLY A 263 -30.04 5.41 15.42
N ASN A 264 -30.25 6.49 16.16
CA ASN A 264 -31.56 7.06 16.40
C ASN A 264 -31.39 8.53 16.76
#